data_AF-A0A1M5ZDA4-F1
#
_entry.id   AF-A0A1M5ZDA4-F1
#
_cell.length_a   1.000
_cell.length_b   1.000
_cell.length_c   1.000
_cell.angle_alpha   90.00
_cell.angle_beta   90.00
_cell.angle_gamma   90.00
#
_symmetry.space_group_name_H-M   'P 1'
#
loop_
_entity.id
_entity.type
_entity.pdbx_description
1 polymer ?
#
loop_
_entity_poly.entity_id
_entity_poly.type
_entity_poly.pdbx_seq_one_letter_code
_entity_poly.pdbx_strand_id
1 'polypeptide(L)'
;MKKKLLTLLMTSMLVVSAVGCGDKNADTASTAANESASNDATVEDTTKESDSATEEVSEEVTEVPSVNEFGLEDGVYTATFTTDSSMFHINEAYGDKGTLTVEGGEMTIHITLPSQNIVNLFPGTAEDAQKDGAVLLEPTIDEVTYEDGTTEEVYGFDVPVPVIDEEFPLALIGTKGVWYDHMVVVSDVTAQGEDEDQMAADNVAGLIDDIYVQTYTEDTYENCEKAKEAWDALTDAQKELVEGEFADPDYFGRDTGDASLDDPLNGDDIGENEILVVSFGTSFNDSRAKDIGGIEKAIAQAYPDWSVRRAFTAQIIINHIYARDGEKIDNVDQALQRAVDNGVKNLVIQPTHLMHGAEYDELVETLDEYKDKFESVAIAEPLLGEVGSDATVINEDKESVAKAITAAAVEESGYDSLDAAKEDGVAFVFMGHGTSHTAKVTYSQMQTQMDELGYDNVFIGTVEGEPEETELSNIIEKVKENGYTKVILRPLMVVAGDHANNDMAGDDDDSWKSGFEADGSFDEIDCQIAGLGGIEDVQKLYVEHTGAVIK
;
A
#
# COMPACT_ATOMS: atom_id res chain seq x y z
N MET A 1 1.18 -15.21 -2.49
CA MET A 1 1.04 -15.04 -3.97
C MET A 1 -0.31 -15.56 -4.48
N LYS A 2 -1.37 -14.79 -4.26
CA LYS A 2 -2.69 -14.90 -4.88
C LYS A 2 -3.28 -13.49 -4.88
N LYS A 3 -3.60 -12.98 -6.08
CA LYS A 3 -4.26 -11.72 -6.44
C LYS A 3 -5.02 -11.00 -5.31
N LYS A 4 -4.78 -9.70 -5.19
CA LYS A 4 -5.84 -8.71 -4.95
C LYS A 4 -5.69 -7.61 -5.99
N LEU A 5 -6.56 -7.65 -6.99
CA LEU A 5 -6.80 -6.53 -7.89
C LEU A 5 -7.52 -5.47 -7.05
N LEU A 6 -6.87 -4.33 -6.82
CA LEU A 6 -7.39 -3.23 -6.01
C LEU A 6 -8.46 -2.48 -6.82
N THR A 7 -9.68 -2.99 -6.84
CA THR A 7 -10.84 -2.23 -7.31
C THR A 7 -11.42 -1.49 -6.10
N LEU A 8 -11.29 -0.16 -6.07
CA LEU A 8 -11.94 0.71 -5.10
C LEU A 8 -13.47 0.60 -5.28
N LEU A 9 -14.09 -0.35 -4.57
CA LEU A 9 -15.51 -0.61 -4.62
C LEU A 9 -16.25 0.47 -3.80
N MET A 10 -16.66 1.55 -4.47
CA MET A 10 -17.74 2.41 -3.96
C MET A 10 -18.98 1.55 -3.73
N THR A 11 -19.25 1.23 -2.47
CA THR A 11 -20.35 0.35 -2.08
C THR A 11 -21.65 1.16 -2.03
N SER A 12 -22.30 1.35 -3.19
CA SER A 12 -23.65 1.93 -3.23
C SER A 12 -24.69 0.94 -2.70
N MET A 13 -25.21 1.22 -1.51
CA MET A 13 -26.17 0.37 -0.81
C MET A 13 -27.58 0.55 -1.40
N LEU A 14 -27.95 -0.27 -2.39
CA LEU A 14 -29.29 -0.28 -2.98
C LEU A 14 -30.18 -1.39 -2.41
N VAL A 15 -31.13 -0.99 -1.58
CA VAL A 15 -32.20 -1.85 -1.04
C VAL A 15 -33.23 -2.13 -2.15
N VAL A 16 -33.30 -3.38 -2.61
CA VAL A 16 -34.45 -3.86 -3.42
C VAL A 16 -35.02 -5.14 -2.83
N SER A 17 -36.32 -5.11 -2.59
CA SER A 17 -37.12 -6.18 -2.01
C SER A 17 -37.72 -7.09 -3.08
N ALA A 18 -37.51 -8.40 -2.88
CA ALA A 18 -38.36 -9.57 -3.15
C ALA A 18 -39.04 -9.77 -4.54
N VAL A 19 -38.81 -10.95 -5.15
CA VAL A 19 -39.73 -12.12 -5.26
C VAL A 19 -39.32 -13.01 -6.44
N GLY A 20 -39.18 -14.34 -6.22
CA GLY A 20 -39.64 -15.33 -7.21
C GLY A 20 -38.73 -16.51 -7.63
N CYS A 21 -38.73 -17.57 -6.80
CA CYS A 21 -38.70 -19.03 -7.08
C CYS A 21 -38.08 -19.69 -8.35
N GLY A 22 -37.28 -20.74 -8.08
CA GLY A 22 -37.26 -22.04 -8.81
C GLY A 22 -35.97 -22.31 -9.61
N ASP A 23 -35.37 -23.51 -9.70
CA ASP A 23 -35.51 -24.83 -9.08
C ASP A 23 -34.24 -25.64 -9.46
N LYS A 24 -34.01 -26.75 -8.79
CA LYS A 24 -32.80 -27.60 -8.74
C LYS A 24 -32.45 -28.38 -10.02
N ASN A 25 -31.15 -28.68 -10.20
CA ASN A 25 -30.53 -30.01 -10.44
C ASN A 25 -29.07 -29.81 -10.90
N ALA A 26 -28.02 -30.36 -10.26
CA ALA A 26 -27.60 -31.76 -10.05
C ALA A 26 -26.49 -32.20 -11.03
N ASP A 27 -25.47 -32.81 -10.43
CA ASP A 27 -24.62 -33.91 -10.92
C ASP A 27 -23.23 -33.69 -11.58
N THR A 28 -22.25 -34.21 -10.83
CA THR A 28 -21.20 -35.21 -11.20
C THR A 28 -19.87 -34.78 -11.84
N ALA A 29 -18.83 -34.83 -10.99
CA ALA A 29 -17.59 -35.63 -11.06
C ALA A 29 -17.03 -36.10 -12.42
N SER A 30 -15.73 -35.88 -12.65
CA SER A 30 -14.76 -36.96 -12.94
C SER A 30 -13.30 -36.47 -12.90
N THR A 31 -12.50 -37.23 -12.18
CA THR A 31 -11.03 -37.35 -12.16
C THR A 31 -10.39 -37.68 -13.52
N ALA A 32 -9.12 -37.29 -13.73
CA ALA A 32 -8.02 -38.20 -14.10
C ALA A 32 -6.66 -37.48 -14.14
N ALA A 33 -5.66 -38.15 -13.57
CA ALA A 33 -4.25 -37.80 -13.48
C ALA A 33 -3.48 -38.04 -14.80
N ASN A 34 -2.27 -37.46 -14.91
CA ASN A 34 -1.19 -38.09 -15.66
C ASN A 34 0.19 -37.72 -15.07
N GLU A 35 0.96 -38.74 -14.73
CA GLU A 35 2.38 -38.68 -14.35
C GLU A 35 3.26 -38.71 -15.62
N SER A 36 4.47 -38.14 -15.55
CA SER A 36 5.69 -38.86 -15.98
C SER A 36 6.97 -38.21 -15.45
N ALA A 37 7.78 -39.04 -14.79
CA ALA A 37 9.20 -38.87 -14.48
C ALA A 37 10.07 -38.88 -15.78
N SER A 38 11.40 -38.75 -15.85
CA SER A 38 12.53 -38.95 -14.93
C SER A 38 13.85 -38.47 -15.58
N ASN A 39 14.96 -38.60 -14.82
CA ASN A 39 16.40 -38.66 -15.15
C ASN A 39 17.16 -37.33 -15.04
N ASP A 40 18.06 -37.10 -14.07
CA ASP A 40 19.17 -37.86 -13.43
C ASP A 40 20.55 -37.71 -14.12
N ALA A 41 21.36 -36.86 -13.47
CA ALA A 41 22.76 -36.95 -13.05
C ALA A 41 23.98 -37.10 -13.99
N THR A 42 25.07 -36.57 -13.39
CA THR A 42 26.53 -36.90 -13.47
C THR A 42 27.41 -36.07 -14.42
N VAL A 43 28.66 -35.66 -14.11
CA VAL A 43 29.49 -35.33 -12.91
C VAL A 43 30.94 -35.13 -13.43
N GLU A 44 31.73 -34.27 -12.76
CA GLU A 44 33.22 -34.14 -12.72
C GLU A 44 34.01 -33.71 -13.98
N ASP A 45 34.78 -32.60 -13.94
CA ASP A 45 36.01 -32.23 -13.19
C ASP A 45 37.30 -32.53 -13.99
N THR A 46 38.13 -31.50 -14.20
CA THR A 46 39.58 -31.56 -13.91
C THR A 46 40.28 -30.20 -14.11
N THR A 47 41.18 -29.95 -13.18
CA THR A 47 42.01 -28.78 -12.85
C THR A 47 43.25 -28.57 -13.73
N LYS A 48 43.82 -27.33 -13.74
CA LYS A 48 45.23 -27.03 -13.31
C LYS A 48 45.72 -25.58 -13.52
N GLU A 49 46.43 -25.09 -12.48
CA GLU A 49 47.64 -24.20 -12.43
C GLU A 49 47.57 -22.78 -13.04
N SER A 50 48.22 -21.71 -12.55
CA SER A 50 49.05 -21.33 -11.40
C SER A 50 49.27 -19.80 -11.51
N ASP A 51 49.45 -19.02 -10.44
CA ASP A 51 50.70 -18.28 -10.16
C ASP A 51 50.57 -17.41 -8.90
N SER A 52 51.69 -17.19 -8.23
CA SER A 52 51.81 -16.48 -6.94
C SER A 52 52.02 -14.97 -7.09
N ALA A 53 51.49 -14.18 -6.16
CA ALA A 53 52.14 -12.98 -5.65
C ALA A 53 51.61 -12.63 -4.25
N THR A 54 52.53 -12.49 -3.31
CA THR A 54 52.36 -12.06 -1.91
C THR A 54 52.18 -10.55 -1.79
N GLU A 55 51.24 -10.08 -0.97
CA GLU A 55 51.44 -8.93 -0.06
C GLU A 55 50.31 -8.84 0.98
N GLU A 56 50.66 -8.27 2.13
CA GLU A 56 50.01 -8.33 3.44
C GLU A 56 48.59 -7.75 3.50
N VAL A 57 47.66 -8.46 4.13
CA VAL A 57 46.42 -7.91 4.69
C VAL A 57 46.22 -8.50 6.08
N SER A 58 45.96 -7.60 7.03
CA SER A 58 45.54 -7.87 8.40
C SER A 58 44.38 -8.86 8.47
N GLU A 59 44.56 -9.96 9.21
CA GLU A 59 43.45 -10.83 9.65
C GLU A 59 42.54 -10.02 10.59
N GLU A 60 41.50 -9.44 10.00
CA GLU A 60 40.22 -9.28 10.67
C GLU A 60 39.59 -10.69 10.66
N VAL A 61 39.45 -11.28 11.84
CA VAL A 61 38.77 -12.58 12.01
C VAL A 61 37.29 -12.32 11.75
N THR A 62 36.87 -12.46 10.50
CA THR A 62 35.47 -12.70 10.18
C THR A 62 35.16 -14.12 10.65
N GLU A 63 34.54 -14.24 11.82
CA GLU A 63 33.86 -15.48 12.22
C GLU A 63 32.85 -15.83 11.12
N VAL A 64 33.09 -16.96 10.45
CA VAL A 64 32.07 -17.60 9.64
C VAL A 64 31.05 -18.14 10.65
N PRO A 65 29.77 -17.76 10.60
CA PRO A 65 28.79 -18.27 11.55
C PRO A 65 28.77 -19.80 11.46
N SER A 66 28.95 -20.46 12.60
CA SER A 66 28.89 -21.91 12.69
C SER A 66 27.43 -22.36 12.62
N VAL A 67 26.97 -22.64 11.41
CA VAL A 67 25.66 -23.27 11.21
C VAL A 67 25.72 -24.71 11.73
N ASN A 68 24.81 -25.08 12.62
CA ASN A 68 24.70 -26.43 13.14
C ASN A 68 24.08 -27.40 12.11
N GLU A 69 24.02 -28.69 12.42
CA GLU A 69 23.48 -29.71 11.49
C GLU A 69 21.96 -29.58 11.20
N PHE A 70 21.27 -28.68 11.93
CA PHE A 70 19.86 -28.34 11.77
C PHE A 70 19.64 -27.01 11.06
N GLY A 71 20.70 -26.36 10.56
CA GLY A 71 20.59 -25.10 9.81
C GLY A 71 20.45 -23.85 10.70
N LEU A 72 20.67 -23.96 12.01
CA LEU A 72 20.62 -22.83 12.94
C LEU A 72 22.02 -22.24 13.16
N GLU A 73 22.11 -20.92 13.16
CA GLU A 73 23.32 -20.18 13.53
C GLU A 73 23.41 -20.02 15.05
N ASP A 74 24.59 -19.63 15.55
CA ASP A 74 24.75 -19.28 16.96
C ASP A 74 23.83 -18.09 17.30
N GLY A 75 22.96 -18.25 18.30
CA GLY A 75 21.89 -17.29 18.58
C GLY A 75 20.89 -17.78 19.62
N VAL A 76 19.90 -16.93 19.91
CA VAL A 76 18.82 -17.24 20.84
C VAL A 76 17.50 -17.28 20.07
N TYR A 77 16.72 -18.33 20.35
CA TYR A 77 15.52 -18.69 19.65
C TYR A 77 14.41 -19.00 20.66
N THR A 78 13.16 -18.93 20.21
CA THR A 78 12.01 -19.49 20.90
C THR A 78 11.66 -20.83 20.24
N ALA A 79 11.38 -21.86 21.04
CA ALA A 79 11.00 -23.18 20.52
C ALA A 79 9.89 -23.81 21.38
N THR A 80 9.03 -24.60 20.74
CA THR A 80 8.00 -25.39 21.42
C THR A 80 8.65 -26.61 22.07
N PHE A 81 8.30 -26.90 23.34
CA PHE A 81 8.74 -28.09 24.07
C PHE A 81 7.52 -28.90 24.53
N THR A 82 7.40 -30.12 24.02
CA THR A 82 6.30 -31.02 24.39
C THR A 82 6.81 -32.32 24.99
N THR A 83 5.97 -32.97 25.79
CA THR A 83 6.31 -34.23 26.45
C THR A 83 5.15 -35.22 26.39
N ASP A 84 5.45 -36.50 26.57
CA ASP A 84 4.45 -37.57 26.65
C ASP A 84 3.60 -37.58 27.94
N SER A 85 3.80 -36.61 28.83
CA SER A 85 3.19 -36.58 30.16
C SER A 85 2.62 -35.21 30.52
N SER A 86 1.31 -35.16 30.76
CA SER A 86 0.63 -33.97 31.31
C SER A 86 1.18 -33.48 32.66
N MET A 87 1.98 -34.28 33.39
CA MET A 87 2.59 -33.86 34.66
C MET A 87 3.98 -33.23 34.47
N PHE A 88 4.52 -33.24 33.25
CA PHE A 88 5.80 -32.65 32.89
C PHE A 88 5.59 -31.74 31.69
N HIS A 89 5.27 -30.49 31.94
CA HIS A 89 4.99 -29.48 30.93
C HIS A 89 5.63 -28.16 31.36
N ILE A 90 5.72 -27.23 30.42
CA ILE A 90 6.15 -25.86 30.71
C ILE A 90 5.05 -25.13 31.48
N ASN A 91 5.45 -24.17 32.31
CA ASN A 91 4.52 -23.31 33.03
C ASN A 91 3.52 -22.65 32.07
N GLU A 92 2.24 -22.64 32.44
CA GLU A 92 1.16 -22.09 31.60
C GLU A 92 1.38 -20.65 31.12
N ALA A 93 2.15 -19.83 31.86
CA ALA A 93 2.49 -18.47 31.47
C ALA A 93 3.32 -18.39 30.16
N TYR A 94 3.94 -19.49 29.73
CA TYR A 94 4.82 -19.54 28.55
C TYR A 94 4.25 -20.39 27.41
N GLY A 95 3.03 -20.95 27.52
CA GLY A 95 2.31 -21.58 26.40
C GLY A 95 3.10 -22.67 25.65
N ASP A 96 3.72 -23.60 26.39
CA ASP A 96 4.59 -24.68 25.87
C ASP A 96 5.89 -24.22 25.18
N LYS A 97 6.26 -22.93 25.27
CA LYS A 97 7.49 -22.40 24.67
C LYS A 97 8.64 -22.30 25.68
N GLY A 98 9.86 -22.62 25.24
CA GLY A 98 11.12 -22.43 25.96
C GLY A 98 12.13 -21.62 25.14
N THR A 99 13.21 -21.18 25.80
CA THR A 99 14.29 -20.41 25.15
C THR A 99 15.38 -21.35 24.67
N LEU A 100 15.53 -21.50 23.36
CA LEU A 100 16.58 -22.32 22.75
C LEU A 100 17.82 -21.45 22.47
N THR A 101 18.96 -21.84 23.03
CA THR A 101 20.26 -21.21 22.75
C THR A 101 21.10 -22.14 21.89
N VAL A 102 21.68 -21.59 20.82
CA VAL A 102 22.66 -22.27 19.96
C VAL A 102 24.00 -21.58 20.16
N GLU A 103 25.01 -22.30 20.64
CA GLU A 103 26.37 -21.77 20.84
C GLU A 103 27.40 -22.82 20.42
N GLY A 104 28.29 -22.48 19.47
CA GLY A 104 29.30 -23.40 18.96
C GLY A 104 28.73 -24.66 18.31
N GLY A 105 27.51 -24.57 17.77
CA GLY A 105 26.75 -25.69 17.21
C GLY A 105 26.07 -26.63 18.21
N GLU A 106 26.19 -26.39 19.52
CA GLU A 106 25.44 -27.10 20.56
C GLU A 106 24.12 -26.37 20.87
N MET A 107 23.04 -27.13 21.07
CA MET A 107 21.71 -26.58 21.34
C MET A 107 21.27 -26.90 22.77
N THR A 108 20.81 -25.89 23.50
CA THR A 108 20.27 -26.04 24.86
C THR A 108 18.96 -25.27 24.98
N ILE A 109 17.88 -25.93 25.39
CA ILE A 109 16.60 -25.29 25.66
C ILE A 109 16.41 -25.06 27.15
N HIS A 110 16.16 -23.81 27.53
CA HIS A 110 15.72 -23.45 28.86
C HIS A 110 14.21 -23.62 28.96
N ILE A 111 13.75 -24.46 29.89
CA ILE A 111 12.33 -24.69 30.16
C ILE A 111 11.97 -24.29 31.59
N THR A 112 10.91 -23.50 31.75
CA THR A 112 10.39 -23.07 33.05
C THR A 112 9.20 -23.96 33.44
N LEU A 113 9.23 -24.59 34.62
CA LEU A 113 8.19 -25.53 35.04
C LEU A 113 7.11 -24.88 35.92
N PRO A 114 5.91 -25.49 36.06
CA PRO A 114 4.84 -24.96 36.91
C PRO A 114 5.14 -24.93 38.42
N SER A 115 6.15 -25.66 38.89
CA SER A 115 6.45 -25.76 40.33
C SER A 115 7.83 -26.34 40.62
N GLN A 116 8.27 -26.23 41.86
CA GLN A 116 9.53 -26.81 42.36
C GLN A 116 9.44 -28.34 42.69
N ASN A 117 8.42 -29.04 42.18
CA ASN A 117 8.18 -30.44 42.53
C ASN A 117 9.10 -31.44 41.79
N ILE A 118 9.62 -31.05 40.63
CA ILE A 118 10.61 -31.79 39.86
C ILE A 118 11.97 -31.27 40.30
N VAL A 119 12.77 -32.11 40.97
CA VAL A 119 13.98 -31.65 41.67
C VAL A 119 15.23 -31.75 40.80
N ASN A 120 15.29 -32.69 39.86
CA ASN A 120 16.37 -32.81 38.88
C ASN A 120 15.87 -33.48 37.59
N LEU A 121 16.59 -33.23 36.50
CA LEU A 121 16.40 -33.91 35.21
C LEU A 121 17.68 -34.66 34.79
N PHE A 122 17.57 -35.60 33.87
CA PHE A 122 18.70 -36.34 33.30
C PHE A 122 18.46 -36.61 31.80
N PRO A 123 19.35 -36.15 30.89
CA PRO A 123 19.27 -36.47 29.46
C PRO A 123 19.54 -37.95 29.22
N GLY A 124 18.48 -38.73 28.95
CA GLY A 124 18.53 -40.19 28.91
C GLY A 124 17.48 -40.85 29.81
N THR A 125 17.73 -42.11 30.19
CA THR A 125 16.75 -42.90 30.95
C THR A 125 16.91 -42.80 32.46
N ALA A 126 15.87 -43.10 33.20
CA ALA A 126 15.83 -43.24 34.66
C ALA A 126 16.81 -44.30 35.17
N GLU A 127 17.08 -45.34 34.38
CA GLU A 127 18.09 -46.34 34.71
C GLU A 127 19.50 -45.74 34.62
N ASP A 128 19.76 -44.91 33.62
CA ASP A 128 21.05 -44.24 33.41
C ASP A 128 21.32 -43.19 34.49
N ALA A 129 20.30 -42.43 34.87
CA ALA A 129 20.36 -41.41 35.92
C ALA A 129 20.81 -41.97 37.30
N GLN A 130 20.66 -43.28 37.52
CA GLN A 130 21.01 -43.95 38.77
C GLN A 130 22.40 -44.62 38.75
N LYS A 131 23.14 -44.54 37.65
CA LYS A 131 24.48 -45.12 37.52
C LYS A 131 25.55 -44.22 38.14
N ASP A 132 26.62 -44.82 38.66
CA ASP A 132 27.78 -44.09 39.19
C ASP A 132 28.41 -43.22 38.08
N GLY A 133 28.42 -41.90 38.30
CA GLY A 133 28.96 -40.92 37.35
C GLY A 133 27.92 -40.23 36.46
N ALA A 134 26.62 -40.47 36.66
CA ALA A 134 25.57 -39.70 36.01
C ALA A 134 25.65 -38.21 36.41
N VAL A 135 25.57 -37.33 35.42
CA VAL A 135 25.54 -35.87 35.61
C VAL A 135 24.07 -35.44 35.50
N LEU A 136 23.50 -34.98 36.61
CA LEU A 136 22.13 -34.49 36.64
C LEU A 136 22.09 -33.03 36.18
N LEU A 137 20.98 -32.63 35.57
CA LEU A 137 20.65 -31.23 35.36
C LEU A 137 20.15 -30.68 36.69
N GLU A 138 20.85 -29.66 37.18
CA GLU A 138 20.47 -28.93 38.38
C GLU A 138 19.44 -27.86 38.01
N PRO A 139 18.42 -27.62 38.85
CA PRO A 139 17.39 -26.62 38.57
C PRO A 139 17.94 -25.20 38.67
N THR A 140 17.46 -24.32 37.80
CA THR A 140 17.48 -22.87 38.01
C THR A 140 16.27 -22.46 38.86
N ILE A 141 16.31 -21.24 39.41
CA ILE A 141 15.15 -20.64 40.07
C ILE A 141 14.65 -19.52 39.16
N ASP A 142 13.41 -19.65 38.70
CA ASP A 142 12.78 -18.72 37.80
C ASP A 142 11.65 -17.99 38.54
N GLU A 143 11.49 -16.69 38.32
CA GLU A 143 10.36 -15.91 38.82
C GLU A 143 9.34 -15.73 37.70
N VAL A 144 8.14 -16.29 37.88
CA VAL A 144 7.06 -16.23 36.89
C VAL A 144 6.00 -15.24 37.36
N THR A 145 5.57 -14.35 36.47
CA THR A 145 4.45 -13.43 36.70
C THR A 145 3.23 -13.89 35.89
N TYR A 146 2.10 -14.10 36.54
CA TYR A 146 0.86 -14.53 35.90
C TYR A 146 -0.03 -13.34 35.51
N GLU A 147 -1.03 -13.58 34.65
CA GLU A 147 -1.95 -12.53 34.15
C GLU A 147 -2.70 -11.76 35.25
N ASP A 148 -2.91 -12.38 36.41
CA ASP A 148 -3.55 -11.74 37.57
C ASP A 148 -2.62 -10.84 38.39
N GLY A 149 -1.36 -10.71 37.96
CA GLY A 149 -0.31 -9.91 38.58
C GLY A 149 0.37 -10.57 39.78
N THR A 150 0.08 -11.86 40.07
CA THR A 150 0.81 -12.63 41.09
C THR A 150 2.15 -13.13 40.55
N THR A 151 3.11 -13.32 41.45
CA THR A 151 4.43 -13.89 41.12
C THR A 151 4.73 -15.13 41.94
N GLU A 152 5.38 -16.12 41.32
CA GLU A 152 5.82 -17.35 41.98
C GLU A 152 7.26 -17.72 41.58
N GLU A 153 8.02 -18.24 42.54
CA GLU A 153 9.33 -18.86 42.28
C GLU A 153 9.14 -20.33 41.93
N VAL A 154 9.54 -20.70 40.72
CA VAL A 154 9.47 -22.08 40.20
C VAL A 154 10.86 -22.58 39.82
N TYR A 155 10.95 -23.83 39.37
CA TYR A 155 12.21 -24.35 38.83
C TYR A 155 12.21 -24.32 37.32
N GLY A 156 13.34 -23.90 36.76
CA GLY A 156 13.67 -24.06 35.35
C GLY A 156 14.81 -25.07 35.16
N PHE A 157 15.03 -25.49 33.91
CA PHE A 157 16.12 -26.40 33.55
C PHE A 157 16.68 -26.08 32.16
N ASP A 158 18.01 -26.12 32.05
CA ASP A 158 18.73 -26.10 30.79
C ASP A 158 18.88 -27.53 30.26
N VAL A 159 18.12 -27.88 29.23
CA VAL A 159 18.06 -29.23 28.65
C VAL A 159 18.85 -29.26 27.34
N PRO A 160 19.90 -30.08 27.21
CA PRO A 160 20.58 -30.29 25.93
C PRO A 160 19.63 -30.88 24.89
N VAL A 161 19.63 -30.31 23.68
CA VAL A 161 18.74 -30.71 22.59
C VAL A 161 19.57 -31.41 21.51
N PRO A 162 19.56 -32.76 21.44
CA PRO A 162 20.35 -33.48 20.45
C PRO A 162 19.72 -33.48 19.06
N VAL A 163 18.41 -33.24 18.96
CA VAL A 163 17.61 -33.29 17.72
C VAL A 163 16.44 -32.30 17.79
N ILE A 164 16.07 -31.73 16.64
CA ILE A 164 14.84 -30.93 16.45
C ILE A 164 13.81 -31.80 15.69
N ASP A 165 12.52 -31.62 16.00
CA ASP A 165 11.38 -32.33 15.41
C ASP A 165 11.37 -33.87 15.61
N GLU A 166 12.21 -34.38 16.51
CA GLU A 166 12.29 -35.80 16.88
C GLU A 166 12.23 -36.01 18.40
N GLU A 167 11.70 -37.17 18.82
CA GLU A 167 11.62 -37.54 20.24
C GLU A 167 13.00 -37.93 20.79
N PHE A 168 13.35 -37.39 21.96
CA PHE A 168 14.52 -37.83 22.73
C PHE A 168 14.17 -38.08 24.22
N PRO A 169 14.89 -39.00 24.89
CA PRO A 169 14.60 -39.38 26.26
C PRO A 169 15.07 -38.34 27.29
N LEU A 170 14.20 -37.99 28.23
CA LEU A 170 14.51 -37.12 29.36
C LEU A 170 13.87 -37.67 30.63
N ALA A 171 14.69 -38.12 31.56
CA ALA A 171 14.21 -38.65 32.83
C ALA A 171 14.08 -37.54 33.88
N LEU A 172 13.06 -37.64 34.74
CA LEU A 172 12.85 -36.70 35.84
C LEU A 172 12.76 -37.40 37.18
N ILE A 173 13.17 -36.70 38.24
CA ILE A 173 12.95 -37.11 39.63
C ILE A 173 12.22 -35.99 40.38
N GLY A 174 11.15 -36.37 41.07
CA GLY A 174 10.42 -35.44 41.94
C GLY A 174 10.80 -35.59 43.41
N THR A 175 10.15 -34.79 44.27
CA THR A 175 10.33 -34.80 45.74
C THR A 175 10.11 -36.16 46.42
N LYS A 176 9.49 -37.12 45.73
CA LYS A 176 9.26 -38.50 46.21
C LYS A 176 10.46 -39.43 46.00
N GLY A 177 11.52 -38.97 45.32
CA GLY A 177 12.76 -39.74 45.12
C GLY A 177 12.63 -40.91 44.14
N VAL A 178 11.63 -40.88 43.25
CA VAL A 178 11.41 -41.89 42.21
C VAL A 178 11.68 -41.26 40.85
N TRP A 179 12.49 -41.94 40.03
CA TRP A 179 12.77 -41.55 38.65
C TRP A 179 11.67 -42.02 37.69
N TYR A 180 11.34 -41.19 36.71
CA TYR A 180 10.37 -41.45 35.65
C TYR A 180 10.99 -41.14 34.29
N ASP A 181 10.78 -42.04 33.33
CA ASP A 181 11.18 -41.87 31.92
C ASP A 181 10.08 -41.10 31.16
N HIS A 182 10.50 -40.14 30.33
CA HIS A 182 9.64 -39.41 29.41
C HIS A 182 10.34 -39.24 28.06
N MET A 183 9.54 -39.15 26.99
CA MET A 183 9.98 -38.64 25.69
C MET A 183 9.56 -37.19 25.53
N VAL A 184 10.48 -36.38 24.99
CA VAL A 184 10.26 -34.95 24.75
C VAL A 184 10.61 -34.60 23.30
N VAL A 185 9.98 -33.55 22.77
CA VAL A 185 10.21 -33.02 21.43
C VAL A 185 10.42 -31.52 21.53
N VAL A 186 11.43 -31.01 20.81
CA VAL A 186 11.64 -29.58 20.56
C VAL A 186 11.31 -29.31 19.09
N SER A 187 10.39 -28.39 18.83
CA SER A 187 9.90 -28.05 17.48
C SER A 187 9.66 -26.54 17.34
N ASP A 188 9.28 -26.11 16.14
CA ASP A 188 8.83 -24.73 15.85
C ASP A 188 9.83 -23.65 16.30
N VAL A 189 11.10 -23.84 15.94
CA VAL A 189 12.19 -22.92 16.30
C VAL A 189 12.08 -21.62 15.52
N THR A 190 12.06 -20.49 16.22
CA THR A 190 11.93 -19.12 15.68
C THR A 190 12.95 -18.20 16.34
N ALA A 191 13.54 -17.22 15.64
CA ALA A 191 14.54 -16.36 16.27
C ALA A 191 13.89 -15.47 17.34
N GLN A 192 14.56 -15.28 18.48
CA GLN A 192 14.01 -14.45 19.56
C GLN A 192 14.06 -12.96 19.15
N GLY A 193 12.91 -12.37 18.82
CA GLY A 193 12.77 -10.96 18.39
C GLY A 193 11.85 -10.77 17.18
N GLU A 194 11.74 -11.77 16.30
CA GLU A 194 10.87 -11.71 15.11
C GLU A 194 9.38 -11.61 15.49
N ASP A 195 8.94 -12.31 16.55
CA ASP A 195 7.56 -12.25 17.05
C ASP A 195 7.21 -10.85 17.60
N GLU A 196 8.14 -10.17 18.27
CA GLU A 196 7.89 -8.83 18.85
C GLU A 196 7.90 -7.72 17.78
N ASP A 197 8.82 -7.81 16.82
CA ASP A 197 8.91 -6.88 15.69
C ASP A 197 7.66 -6.97 14.80
N GLN A 198 7.20 -8.20 14.50
CA GLN A 198 5.98 -8.40 13.76
C GLN A 198 4.75 -7.90 14.53
N MET A 199 4.66 -8.15 15.84
CA MET A 199 3.56 -7.63 16.65
C MET A 199 3.49 -6.09 16.66
N ALA A 200 4.65 -5.42 16.69
CA ALA A 200 4.70 -3.96 16.60
C ALA A 200 4.23 -3.45 15.22
N ALA A 201 4.68 -4.12 14.16
CA ALA A 201 4.27 -3.82 12.78
C ALA A 201 2.75 -4.05 12.57
N ASP A 202 2.22 -5.18 13.03
CA ASP A 202 0.79 -5.53 12.94
C ASP A 202 -0.10 -4.52 13.68
N ASN A 203 0.35 -4.05 14.85
CA ASN A 203 -0.37 -3.01 15.59
C ASN A 203 -0.44 -1.69 14.79
N VAL A 204 0.67 -1.29 14.15
CA VAL A 204 0.69 -0.09 13.31
C VAL A 204 -0.15 -0.28 12.04
N ALA A 205 -0.10 -1.45 11.41
CA ALA A 205 -0.94 -1.79 10.27
C ALA A 205 -2.44 -1.63 10.61
N GLY A 206 -2.88 -2.17 11.75
CA GLY A 206 -4.25 -2.01 12.23
C GLY A 206 -4.66 -0.54 12.46
N LEU A 207 -3.76 0.28 12.99
CA LEU A 207 -4.01 1.71 13.19
C LEU A 207 -4.10 2.49 11.88
N ILE A 208 -3.30 2.12 10.87
CA ILE A 208 -3.38 2.71 9.52
C ILE A 208 -4.69 2.32 8.84
N ASP A 209 -5.07 1.04 8.92
CA ASP A 209 -6.34 0.55 8.36
C ASP A 209 -7.55 1.25 9.02
N ASP A 210 -7.51 1.49 10.33
CA ASP A 210 -8.57 2.20 11.07
C ASP A 210 -8.76 3.66 10.64
N ILE A 211 -7.72 4.33 10.12
CA ILE A 211 -7.82 5.71 9.59
C ILE A 211 -8.11 5.76 8.08
N TYR A 212 -8.04 4.63 7.38
CA TYR A 212 -8.42 4.51 5.97
C TYR A 212 -9.95 4.44 5.80
N VAL A 213 -10.62 5.54 6.15
CA VAL A 213 -12.09 5.64 6.13
C VAL A 213 -12.56 6.90 5.39
N GLN A 214 -13.68 6.77 4.65
CA GLN A 214 -14.26 7.88 3.89
C GLN A 214 -15.13 8.83 4.72
N THR A 215 -15.37 8.54 5.99
CA THR A 215 -16.25 9.34 6.85
C THR A 215 -15.47 10.04 7.95
N TYR A 216 -15.65 11.35 8.06
CA TYR A 216 -15.12 12.14 9.16
C TYR A 216 -15.92 11.93 10.44
N THR A 217 -15.22 11.85 11.57
CA THR A 217 -15.80 11.82 12.93
C THR A 217 -15.01 12.75 13.86
N GLU A 218 -15.56 13.00 15.05
CA GLU A 218 -14.88 13.80 16.08
C GLU A 218 -13.53 13.21 16.51
N ASP A 219 -13.37 11.89 16.39
CA ASP A 219 -12.16 11.13 16.77
C ASP A 219 -11.14 11.01 15.64
N THR A 220 -11.45 11.45 14.41
CA THR A 220 -10.61 11.23 13.22
C THR A 220 -9.19 11.75 13.40
N TYR A 221 -9.01 12.98 13.91
CA TYR A 221 -7.68 13.55 14.12
C TYR A 221 -6.91 12.87 15.24
N GLU A 222 -7.59 12.47 16.33
CA GLU A 222 -6.96 11.72 17.43
C GLU A 222 -6.45 10.35 16.94
N ASN A 223 -7.21 9.67 16.09
CA ASN A 223 -6.80 8.39 15.51
C ASN A 223 -5.62 8.54 14.53
N CYS A 224 -5.62 9.60 13.71
CA CYS A 224 -4.49 9.92 12.83
C CYS A 224 -3.20 10.17 13.62
N GLU A 225 -3.28 10.94 14.71
CA GLU A 225 -2.14 11.20 15.60
C GLU A 225 -1.62 9.91 16.24
N LYS A 226 -2.50 9.03 16.72
CA LYS A 226 -2.13 7.71 17.27
C LYS A 226 -1.43 6.83 16.25
N ALA A 227 -1.96 6.75 15.02
CA ALA A 227 -1.36 5.95 13.96
C ALA A 227 0.06 6.45 13.63
N LYS A 228 0.23 7.77 13.50
CA LYS A 228 1.54 8.36 13.21
C LYS A 228 2.52 8.21 14.38
N GLU A 229 2.09 8.41 15.61
CA GLU A 229 2.95 8.23 16.80
C GLU A 229 3.43 6.78 16.91
N ALA A 230 2.55 5.80 16.65
CA ALA A 230 2.91 4.39 16.65
C ALA A 230 3.89 4.05 15.52
N TRP A 231 3.67 4.58 14.31
CA TRP A 231 4.60 4.44 13.18
C TRP A 231 5.98 5.04 13.48
N ASP A 232 6.03 6.24 14.05
CA ASP A 232 7.29 6.93 14.38
C ASP A 232 8.09 6.23 15.48
N ALA A 233 7.42 5.40 16.30
CA ALA A 233 8.06 4.57 17.31
C ALA A 233 8.69 3.29 16.73
N LEU A 234 8.35 2.89 15.51
CA LEU A 234 8.93 1.72 14.85
C LEU A 234 10.38 1.97 14.43
N THR A 235 11.19 0.91 14.53
CA THR A 235 12.49 0.85 13.86
C THR A 235 12.31 0.70 12.34
N ASP A 236 13.36 0.99 11.56
CA ASP A 236 13.28 0.84 10.10
C ASP A 236 13.01 -0.62 9.69
N ALA A 237 13.56 -1.60 10.42
CA ALA A 237 13.27 -3.02 10.17
C ALA A 237 11.80 -3.38 10.42
N GLN A 238 11.18 -2.81 11.46
CA GLN A 238 9.77 -3.03 11.76
C GLN A 238 8.84 -2.35 10.74
N LYS A 239 9.22 -1.19 10.19
CA LYS A 239 8.43 -0.50 9.16
C LYS A 239 8.29 -1.32 7.89
N GLU A 240 9.34 -2.03 7.49
CA GLU A 240 9.32 -2.96 6.35
C GLU A 240 8.38 -4.15 6.55
N LEU A 241 8.03 -4.47 7.80
CA LEU A 241 7.11 -5.56 8.15
C LEU A 241 5.64 -5.11 8.21
N VAL A 242 5.35 -3.80 8.08
CA VAL A 242 3.98 -3.28 8.16
C VAL A 242 3.22 -3.74 6.92
N GLU A 243 2.24 -4.63 7.13
CA GLU A 243 1.36 -5.15 6.08
C GLU A 243 -0.07 -5.25 6.64
N GLY A 244 -1.02 -4.55 6.01
CA GLY A 244 -2.43 -4.50 6.39
C GLY A 244 -3.36 -4.61 5.19
N GLU A 245 -4.64 -4.24 5.36
CA GLU A 245 -5.57 -4.15 4.22
C GLU A 245 -5.22 -2.98 3.31
N PHE A 246 -4.87 -1.84 3.91
CA PHE A 246 -4.46 -0.59 3.26
C PHE A 246 -3.13 -0.05 3.81
N ALA A 247 -2.54 -0.75 4.78
CA ALA A 247 -1.24 -0.43 5.36
C ALA A 247 -0.10 -1.15 4.63
N ASP A 248 0.95 -0.41 4.33
CA ASP A 248 2.20 -0.90 3.75
C ASP A 248 3.36 0.01 4.23
N PRO A 249 4.63 -0.36 3.97
CA PRO A 249 5.77 0.44 4.39
C PRO A 249 5.82 1.85 3.78
N ASP A 250 5.21 2.03 2.60
CA ASP A 250 5.18 3.28 1.86
C ASP A 250 4.10 4.25 2.35
N TYR A 251 3.07 3.76 3.07
CA TYR A 251 1.95 4.60 3.54
C TYR A 251 2.44 5.87 4.24
N PHE A 252 3.37 5.77 5.19
CA PHE A 252 4.05 6.93 5.77
C PHE A 252 5.50 7.09 5.30
N GLY A 253 6.10 6.05 4.73
CA GLY A 253 7.51 6.02 4.34
C GLY A 253 7.82 6.70 3.01
N ARG A 254 6.83 6.86 2.13
CA ARG A 254 7.05 7.35 0.76
C ARG A 254 7.41 8.83 0.72
N ASP A 255 8.48 9.16 -0.03
CA ASP A 255 8.78 10.54 -0.39
C ASP A 255 7.75 11.04 -1.40
N THR A 256 6.98 12.04 -1.00
CA THR A 256 5.93 12.65 -1.80
C THR A 256 6.22 14.10 -2.16
N GLY A 257 7.40 14.59 -1.81
CA GLY A 257 7.80 15.98 -2.00
C GLY A 257 7.61 16.87 -0.78
N ASP A 258 7.75 18.18 -0.98
CA ASP A 258 7.85 19.15 0.11
C ASP A 258 6.48 19.71 0.51
N ALA A 259 5.93 19.20 1.63
CA ALA A 259 4.65 19.65 2.19
C ALA A 259 4.61 21.16 2.47
N SER A 260 5.77 21.80 2.74
CA SER A 260 5.81 23.23 3.08
C SER A 260 5.56 24.17 1.89
N LEU A 261 5.51 23.63 0.67
CA LEU A 261 5.17 24.38 -0.55
C LEU A 261 3.66 24.47 -0.79
N ASP A 262 2.88 23.68 -0.06
CA ASP A 262 1.43 23.69 -0.15
C ASP A 262 0.82 24.79 0.73
N ASP A 263 -0.37 25.26 0.33
CA ASP A 263 -1.19 26.17 1.13
C ASP A 263 -2.59 25.53 1.23
N PRO A 264 -3.04 25.12 2.42
CA PRO A 264 -4.35 24.49 2.60
C PRO A 264 -5.50 25.48 2.36
N LEU A 265 -5.22 26.79 2.31
CA LEU A 265 -6.22 27.87 2.18
C LEU A 265 -7.30 27.87 3.26
N ASN A 266 -7.09 27.26 4.41
CA ASN A 266 -8.07 27.12 5.50
C ASN A 266 -8.28 28.39 6.38
N GLY A 267 -8.12 29.58 5.80
CA GLY A 267 -8.24 30.86 6.51
C GLY A 267 -9.68 31.38 6.66
N ASP A 268 -9.98 32.05 7.77
CA ASP A 268 -11.33 32.58 8.05
C ASP A 268 -11.60 33.97 7.45
N ASP A 269 -10.58 34.65 6.93
CA ASP A 269 -10.75 35.97 6.31
C ASP A 269 -11.34 35.85 4.89
N ILE A 270 -12.60 35.45 4.76
CA ILE A 270 -13.27 35.15 3.48
C ILE A 270 -14.01 36.37 2.90
N GLY A 271 -14.79 37.07 3.72
CA GLY A 271 -15.67 38.15 3.26
C GLY A 271 -16.97 37.62 2.62
N GLU A 272 -17.63 38.44 1.79
CA GLU A 272 -18.96 38.10 1.25
C GLU A 272 -18.92 37.19 0.01
N ASN A 273 -17.75 37.07 -0.66
CA ASN A 273 -17.59 36.36 -1.92
C ASN A 273 -16.50 35.29 -1.81
N GLU A 274 -16.86 34.03 -2.06
CA GLU A 274 -15.94 32.89 -1.97
C GLU A 274 -15.97 32.06 -3.26
N ILE A 275 -14.78 31.70 -3.74
CA ILE A 275 -14.60 30.63 -4.72
C ILE A 275 -14.02 29.43 -3.96
N LEU A 276 -14.82 28.39 -3.79
CA LEU A 276 -14.39 27.13 -3.20
C LEU A 276 -13.94 26.19 -4.33
N VAL A 277 -12.64 25.95 -4.40
CA VAL A 277 -12.02 24.99 -5.33
C VAL A 277 -12.07 23.62 -4.68
N VAL A 278 -12.75 22.68 -5.34
CA VAL A 278 -13.02 21.35 -4.79
C VAL A 278 -12.32 20.29 -5.62
N SER A 279 -11.42 19.53 -5.01
CA SER A 279 -10.66 18.47 -5.66
C SER A 279 -10.94 17.12 -5.02
N PHE A 280 -10.69 16.02 -5.73
CA PHE A 280 -10.58 14.70 -5.07
C PHE A 280 -9.51 14.74 -3.97
N GLY A 281 -8.37 15.34 -4.29
CA GLY A 281 -7.22 15.51 -3.41
C GLY A 281 -6.04 14.63 -3.84
N THR A 282 -4.87 14.87 -3.23
CA THR A 282 -3.73 13.96 -3.34
C THR A 282 -2.83 14.09 -2.12
N SER A 283 -2.35 12.96 -1.59
CA SER A 283 -1.31 12.93 -0.56
C SER A 283 0.09 13.18 -1.15
N PHE A 284 0.23 13.28 -2.47
CA PHE A 284 1.51 13.63 -3.10
C PHE A 284 1.79 15.13 -2.99
N ASN A 285 2.69 15.55 -2.09
CA ASN A 285 2.94 16.96 -1.75
C ASN A 285 3.31 17.81 -2.95
N ASP A 286 4.26 17.39 -3.78
CA ASP A 286 4.70 18.16 -4.94
C ASP A 286 3.57 18.33 -5.97
N SER A 287 2.79 17.26 -6.22
CA SER A 287 1.62 17.32 -7.09
C SER A 287 0.50 18.17 -6.49
N ARG A 288 0.26 18.10 -5.17
CA ARG A 288 -0.72 18.96 -4.49
C ARG A 288 -0.37 20.43 -4.63
N ALA A 289 0.88 20.80 -4.35
CA ALA A 289 1.35 22.18 -4.42
C ALA A 289 1.39 22.74 -5.86
N LYS A 290 1.79 21.90 -6.83
CA LYS A 290 1.96 22.28 -8.24
C LYS A 290 0.64 22.25 -9.02
N ASP A 291 -0.15 21.20 -8.87
CA ASP A 291 -1.32 20.94 -9.71
C ASP A 291 -2.57 21.59 -9.11
N ILE A 292 -2.97 21.17 -7.89
CA ILE A 292 -4.13 21.75 -7.19
C ILE A 292 -3.84 23.22 -6.82
N GLY A 293 -2.71 23.44 -6.13
CA GLY A 293 -2.26 24.78 -5.77
C GLY A 293 -2.01 25.69 -6.98
N GLY A 294 -1.64 25.13 -8.13
CA GLY A 294 -1.49 25.87 -9.39
C GLY A 294 -2.83 26.43 -9.89
N ILE A 295 -3.86 25.58 -9.92
CA ILE A 295 -5.23 25.98 -10.30
C ILE A 295 -5.77 27.06 -9.35
N GLU A 296 -5.64 26.84 -8.04
CA GLU A 296 -6.11 27.78 -7.02
C GLU A 296 -5.43 29.15 -7.13
N LYS A 297 -4.11 29.17 -7.33
CA LYS A 297 -3.34 30.40 -7.53
C LYS A 297 -3.77 31.13 -8.80
N ALA A 298 -4.00 30.41 -9.90
CA ALA A 298 -4.47 31.00 -11.15
C ALA A 298 -5.87 31.64 -10.99
N ILE A 299 -6.79 30.96 -10.30
CA ILE A 299 -8.13 31.48 -9.99
C ILE A 299 -8.04 32.71 -9.07
N ALA A 300 -7.25 32.64 -8.00
CA ALA A 300 -7.08 33.76 -7.07
C ALA A 300 -6.47 34.99 -7.77
N GLN A 301 -5.54 34.77 -8.70
CA GLN A 301 -4.95 35.83 -9.50
C GLN A 301 -5.95 36.48 -10.46
N ALA A 302 -6.86 35.69 -11.05
CA ALA A 302 -7.88 36.18 -11.98
C ALA A 302 -9.03 36.91 -11.27
N TYR A 303 -9.36 36.52 -10.03
CA TYR A 303 -10.49 37.03 -9.25
C TYR A 303 -10.06 37.58 -7.88
N PRO A 304 -9.24 38.65 -7.80
CA PRO A 304 -8.68 39.14 -6.54
C PRO A 304 -9.70 39.71 -5.55
N ASP A 305 -10.94 39.95 -5.99
CA ASP A 305 -12.06 40.40 -5.15
C ASP A 305 -12.85 39.23 -4.53
N TRP A 306 -12.46 37.99 -4.82
CA TRP A 306 -13.04 36.77 -4.28
C TRP A 306 -12.00 36.03 -3.44
N SER A 307 -12.41 35.56 -2.27
CA SER A 307 -11.56 34.69 -1.46
C SER A 307 -11.56 33.29 -2.04
N VAL A 308 -10.38 32.76 -2.37
CA VAL A 308 -10.24 31.36 -2.81
C VAL A 308 -10.01 30.47 -1.60
N ARG A 309 -10.76 29.36 -1.52
CA ARG A 309 -10.67 28.33 -0.49
C ARG A 309 -10.59 26.96 -1.13
N ARG A 310 -10.09 25.98 -0.38
CA ARG A 310 -9.89 24.60 -0.81
C ARG A 310 -10.84 23.68 -0.04
N ALA A 311 -11.34 22.65 -0.71
CA ALA A 311 -11.88 21.47 -0.05
C ALA A 311 -11.51 20.20 -0.83
N PHE A 312 -11.31 19.10 -0.11
CA PHE A 312 -11.16 17.77 -0.72
C PHE A 312 -12.41 16.90 -0.53
N THR A 313 -12.71 16.04 -1.51
CA THR A 313 -13.81 15.05 -1.41
C THR A 313 -13.36 13.75 -0.74
N ALA A 314 -12.11 13.32 -0.95
CA ALA A 314 -11.62 12.04 -0.43
C ALA A 314 -11.12 12.16 1.02
N GLN A 315 -11.93 11.74 1.99
CA GLN A 315 -11.56 11.79 3.40
C GLN A 315 -10.35 10.91 3.72
N ILE A 316 -10.16 9.80 3.02
CA ILE A 316 -8.95 8.96 3.16
C ILE A 316 -7.67 9.76 2.87
N ILE A 317 -7.69 10.66 1.88
CA ILE A 317 -6.55 11.50 1.53
C ILE A 317 -6.34 12.58 2.57
N ILE A 318 -7.43 13.19 3.06
CA ILE A 318 -7.37 14.20 4.13
C ILE A 318 -6.78 13.61 5.40
N ASN A 319 -7.20 12.39 5.79
CA ASN A 319 -6.69 11.69 6.96
C ASN A 319 -5.19 11.40 6.81
N HIS A 320 -4.78 10.88 5.65
CA HIS A 320 -3.37 10.59 5.37
C HIS A 320 -2.51 11.85 5.44
N ILE A 321 -2.92 12.94 4.80
CA ILE A 321 -2.18 14.22 4.82
C ILE A 321 -2.03 14.74 6.26
N TYR A 322 -3.11 14.68 7.05
CA TYR A 322 -3.04 15.10 8.43
C TYR A 322 -2.13 14.20 9.27
N ALA A 323 -2.29 12.88 9.14
CA ALA A 323 -1.49 11.91 9.89
C ALA A 323 0.01 12.05 9.57
N ARG A 324 0.36 12.19 8.28
CA ARG A 324 1.76 12.24 7.84
C ARG A 324 2.39 13.62 8.05
N ASP A 325 1.71 14.68 7.62
CA ASP A 325 2.27 16.03 7.49
C ASP A 325 1.77 17.01 8.56
N GLY A 326 0.72 16.65 9.31
CA GLY A 326 0.05 17.55 10.26
C GLY A 326 -0.78 18.66 9.60
N GLU A 327 -0.93 18.63 8.28
CA GLU A 327 -1.65 19.65 7.52
C GLU A 327 -3.16 19.38 7.56
N LYS A 328 -3.94 20.42 7.87
CA LYS A 328 -5.40 20.29 7.97
C LYS A 328 -6.01 20.80 6.68
N ILE A 329 -6.66 19.91 5.96
CA ILE A 329 -7.46 20.22 4.78
C ILE A 329 -8.93 20.04 5.15
N ASP A 330 -9.76 21.02 4.82
CA ASP A 330 -11.20 20.89 5.03
C ASP A 330 -11.78 19.88 4.02
N ASN A 331 -12.64 18.98 4.50
CA ASN A 331 -13.57 18.29 3.60
C ASN A 331 -14.68 19.25 3.13
N VAL A 332 -15.50 18.83 2.17
CA VAL A 332 -16.55 19.68 1.58
C VAL A 332 -17.50 20.25 2.63
N ASP A 333 -17.98 19.44 3.57
CA ASP A 333 -18.87 19.90 4.66
C ASP A 333 -18.20 20.93 5.56
N GLN A 334 -16.96 20.69 5.98
CA GLN A 334 -16.19 21.61 6.81
C GLN A 334 -15.98 22.95 6.10
N ALA A 335 -15.63 22.93 4.82
CA ALA A 335 -15.43 24.15 4.04
C ALA A 335 -16.73 24.93 3.82
N LEU A 336 -17.83 24.24 3.48
CA LEU A 336 -19.14 24.87 3.32
C LEU A 336 -19.64 25.46 4.65
N GLN A 337 -19.43 24.76 5.77
CA GLN A 337 -19.79 25.27 7.09
C GLN A 337 -18.90 26.46 7.49
N ARG A 338 -17.60 26.44 7.17
CA ARG A 338 -16.69 27.58 7.36
C ARG A 338 -17.15 28.79 6.55
N ALA A 339 -17.57 28.61 5.30
CA ALA A 339 -18.12 29.68 4.47
C ALA A 339 -19.34 30.34 5.13
N VAL A 340 -20.27 29.53 5.65
CA VAL A 340 -21.46 29.99 6.39
C VAL A 340 -21.07 30.77 7.65
N ASP A 341 -20.15 30.23 8.45
CA ASP A 341 -19.73 30.84 9.72
C ASP A 341 -19.00 32.18 9.50
N ASN A 342 -18.31 32.32 8.36
CA ASN A 342 -17.65 33.57 7.95
C ASN A 342 -18.57 34.56 7.21
N GLY A 343 -19.86 34.23 7.05
CA GLY A 343 -20.87 35.14 6.52
C GLY A 343 -20.78 35.36 5.00
N VAL A 344 -20.29 34.35 4.27
CA VAL A 344 -20.26 34.34 2.81
C VAL A 344 -21.69 34.42 2.27
N LYS A 345 -21.86 35.20 1.20
CA LYS A 345 -23.15 35.42 0.54
C LYS A 345 -23.18 34.86 -0.87
N ASN A 346 -22.09 35.02 -1.60
CA ASN A 346 -21.95 34.56 -2.97
C ASN A 346 -20.88 33.47 -3.00
N LEU A 347 -21.31 32.24 -3.25
CA LEU A 347 -20.45 31.08 -3.30
C LEU A 347 -20.36 30.57 -4.74
N VAL A 348 -19.14 30.47 -5.26
CA VAL A 348 -18.84 29.78 -6.51
C VAL A 348 -18.06 28.53 -6.19
N ILE A 349 -18.51 27.38 -6.69
CA ILE A 349 -17.80 26.12 -6.58
C ILE A 349 -17.08 25.87 -7.91
N GLN A 350 -15.76 25.71 -7.88
CA GLN A 350 -14.99 25.21 -9.02
C GLN A 350 -14.55 23.78 -8.72
N PRO A 351 -15.26 22.76 -9.25
CA PRO A 351 -14.77 21.39 -9.18
C PRO A 351 -13.54 21.25 -10.08
N THR A 352 -12.48 20.62 -9.57
CA THR A 352 -11.32 20.20 -10.38
C THR A 352 -11.48 18.75 -10.86
N HIS A 353 -12.71 18.27 -10.99
CA HIS A 353 -12.98 16.96 -11.56
C HIS A 353 -12.75 17.00 -13.07
N LEU A 354 -12.45 15.83 -13.65
CA LEU A 354 -12.26 15.74 -15.10
C LEU A 354 -13.59 15.92 -15.86
N MET A 355 -14.70 15.45 -15.30
CA MET A 355 -16.01 15.38 -15.95
C MET A 355 -17.15 15.42 -14.93
N HIS A 356 -18.39 15.51 -15.41
CA HIS A 356 -19.61 15.24 -14.62
C HIS A 356 -19.75 13.73 -14.34
N GLY A 357 -18.95 13.22 -13.41
CA GLY A 357 -18.95 11.82 -12.95
C GLY A 357 -19.56 11.64 -11.56
N ALA A 358 -19.41 10.46 -10.98
CA ALA A 358 -19.96 10.14 -9.66
C ALA A 358 -19.52 11.13 -8.56
N GLU A 359 -18.22 11.47 -8.50
CA GLU A 359 -17.67 12.46 -7.56
C GLU A 359 -18.28 13.86 -7.72
N TYR A 360 -18.64 14.24 -8.95
CA TYR A 360 -19.32 15.51 -9.20
C TYR A 360 -20.76 15.44 -8.68
N ASP A 361 -21.46 14.33 -8.91
CA ASP A 361 -22.83 14.14 -8.43
C ASP A 361 -22.89 14.19 -6.90
N GLU A 362 -21.96 13.52 -6.21
CA GLU A 362 -21.84 13.54 -4.73
C GLU A 362 -21.56 14.96 -4.19
N LEU A 363 -20.69 15.73 -4.88
CA LEU A 363 -20.44 17.13 -4.55
C LEU A 363 -21.72 17.97 -4.71
N VAL A 364 -22.48 17.78 -5.79
CA VAL A 364 -23.73 18.52 -6.03
C VAL A 364 -24.77 18.19 -4.96
N GLU A 365 -24.90 16.92 -4.57
CA GLU A 365 -25.80 16.46 -3.51
C GLU A 365 -25.43 17.10 -2.16
N THR A 366 -24.15 17.12 -1.81
CA THR A 366 -23.65 17.77 -0.59
C THR A 366 -23.96 19.27 -0.60
N LEU A 367 -23.73 19.94 -1.73
CA LEU A 367 -23.98 21.37 -1.87
C LEU A 367 -25.47 21.72 -1.75
N ASP A 368 -26.37 20.86 -2.22
CA ASP A 368 -27.83 21.06 -2.12
C ASP A 368 -28.29 21.29 -0.68
N GLU A 369 -27.59 20.73 0.32
CA GLU A 369 -27.89 20.92 1.75
C GLU A 369 -27.51 22.30 2.31
N TYR A 370 -26.69 23.07 1.57
CA TYR A 370 -26.21 24.39 2.00
C TYR A 370 -26.73 25.55 1.15
N LYS A 371 -27.36 25.29 -0.01
CA LYS A 371 -27.76 26.34 -0.97
C LYS A 371 -28.64 27.44 -0.36
N ASP A 372 -29.47 27.13 0.62
CA ASP A 372 -30.36 28.09 1.28
C ASP A 372 -29.66 28.99 2.33
N LYS A 373 -28.40 28.66 2.68
CA LYS A 373 -27.57 29.45 3.59
C LYS A 373 -26.85 30.61 2.90
N PHE A 374 -26.79 30.62 1.57
CA PHE A 374 -26.14 31.65 0.75
C PHE A 374 -27.16 32.48 -0.03
N GLU A 375 -26.80 33.72 -0.40
CA GLU A 375 -27.63 34.56 -1.29
C GLU A 375 -27.56 34.07 -2.74
N SER A 376 -26.39 33.59 -3.16
CA SER A 376 -26.20 32.92 -4.45
C SER A 376 -25.19 31.79 -4.36
N VAL A 377 -25.48 30.71 -5.07
CA VAL A 377 -24.58 29.57 -5.28
C VAL A 377 -24.53 29.27 -6.77
N ALA A 378 -23.32 29.08 -7.30
CA ALA A 378 -23.11 28.58 -8.65
C ALA A 378 -22.00 27.54 -8.68
N ILE A 379 -22.10 26.58 -9.59
CA ILE A 379 -21.09 25.54 -9.81
C ILE A 379 -20.57 25.76 -11.22
N ALA A 380 -19.24 25.88 -11.36
CA ALA A 380 -18.56 25.98 -12.63
C ALA A 380 -18.46 24.60 -13.31
N GLU A 381 -18.15 24.60 -14.61
CA GLU A 381 -17.93 23.36 -15.35
C GLU A 381 -16.66 22.62 -14.86
N PRO A 382 -16.67 21.27 -14.85
CA PRO A 382 -15.46 20.44 -14.75
C PRO A 382 -14.58 20.55 -16.00
N LEU A 383 -13.37 20.00 -15.94
CA LEU A 383 -12.33 20.25 -16.92
C LEU A 383 -12.68 19.91 -18.38
N LEU A 384 -13.34 18.78 -18.63
CA LEU A 384 -13.77 18.35 -19.98
C LEU A 384 -15.19 18.83 -20.35
N GLY A 385 -15.79 19.69 -19.52
CA GLY A 385 -17.16 20.16 -19.67
C GLY A 385 -18.19 19.01 -19.67
N GLU A 386 -19.30 19.23 -20.37
CA GLU A 386 -20.40 18.26 -20.46
C GLU A 386 -19.97 16.91 -21.06
N VAL A 387 -20.51 15.82 -20.50
CA VAL A 387 -20.36 14.47 -21.04
C VAL A 387 -21.36 14.27 -22.17
N GLY A 388 -20.88 14.00 -23.38
CA GLY A 388 -21.74 13.72 -24.52
C GLY A 388 -22.42 12.35 -24.46
N SER A 389 -23.48 12.15 -25.24
CA SER A 389 -24.28 10.90 -25.22
C SER A 389 -23.56 9.67 -25.76
N ASP A 390 -22.53 9.86 -26.59
CA ASP A 390 -21.70 8.82 -27.19
C ASP A 390 -20.32 9.38 -27.54
N ALA A 391 -19.40 8.51 -27.99
CA ALA A 391 -18.01 8.87 -28.29
C ALA A 391 -17.85 10.02 -29.30
N THR A 392 -18.84 10.24 -30.18
CA THR A 392 -18.75 11.26 -31.24
C THR A 392 -19.19 12.65 -30.79
N VAL A 393 -19.78 12.77 -29.59
CA VAL A 393 -20.25 14.04 -29.04
C VAL A 393 -19.15 14.67 -28.19
N ILE A 394 -18.36 15.54 -28.83
CA ILE A 394 -17.24 16.28 -28.22
C ILE A 394 -17.58 17.78 -28.06
N ASN A 395 -16.77 18.52 -27.30
CA ASN A 395 -16.96 19.95 -27.01
C ASN A 395 -15.61 20.71 -27.02
N GLU A 396 -15.66 22.05 -26.94
CA GLU A 396 -14.48 22.92 -26.99
C GLU A 396 -13.51 22.72 -25.79
N ASP A 397 -14.03 22.28 -24.63
CA ASP A 397 -13.20 21.99 -23.45
C ASP A 397 -12.30 20.78 -23.71
N LYS A 398 -12.87 19.70 -24.28
CA LYS A 398 -12.12 18.50 -24.68
C LYS A 398 -11.04 18.84 -25.71
N GLU A 399 -11.35 19.67 -26.70
CA GLU A 399 -10.38 20.14 -27.69
C GLU A 399 -9.23 20.92 -27.02
N SER A 400 -9.56 21.80 -26.08
CA SER A 400 -8.58 22.61 -25.35
C SER A 400 -7.65 21.75 -24.50
N VAL A 401 -8.21 20.80 -23.77
CA VAL A 401 -7.44 19.87 -22.93
C VAL A 401 -6.58 18.94 -23.78
N ALA A 402 -7.14 18.39 -24.87
CA ALA A 402 -6.40 17.54 -25.80
C ALA A 402 -5.16 18.23 -26.37
N LYS A 403 -5.29 19.51 -26.77
CA LYS A 403 -4.15 20.32 -27.22
C LYS A 403 -3.15 20.59 -26.10
N ALA A 404 -3.63 20.97 -24.92
CA ALA A 404 -2.77 21.34 -23.79
C ALA A 404 -1.92 20.17 -23.29
N ILE A 405 -2.52 19.00 -23.06
CA ILE A 405 -1.78 17.81 -22.63
C ILE A 405 -0.80 17.33 -23.71
N THR A 406 -1.20 17.35 -24.98
CA THR A 406 -0.33 16.93 -26.09
C THR A 406 0.86 17.87 -26.24
N ALA A 407 0.64 19.19 -26.17
CA ALA A 407 1.73 20.17 -26.24
C ALA A 407 2.71 20.00 -25.07
N ALA A 408 2.21 19.84 -23.84
CA ALA A 408 3.03 19.62 -22.66
C ALA A 408 3.85 18.33 -22.77
N ALA A 409 3.23 17.24 -23.22
CA ALA A 409 3.92 15.96 -23.40
C ALA A 409 5.03 16.04 -24.45
N VAL A 410 4.74 16.64 -25.61
CA VAL A 410 5.72 16.84 -26.70
C VAL A 410 6.90 17.70 -26.24
N GLU A 411 6.63 18.80 -25.53
CA GLU A 411 7.67 19.69 -25.01
C GLU A 411 8.58 18.98 -24.00
N GLU A 412 7.99 18.27 -23.03
CA GLU A 412 8.73 17.54 -21.99
C GLU A 412 9.56 16.39 -22.56
N SER A 413 9.08 15.74 -23.63
CA SER A 413 9.83 14.73 -24.39
C SER A 413 10.92 15.30 -25.29
N GLY A 414 11.06 16.63 -25.39
CA GLY A 414 12.10 17.29 -26.17
C GLY A 414 11.90 17.25 -27.69
N TYR A 415 10.67 17.03 -28.17
CA TYR A 415 10.36 17.09 -29.60
C TYR A 415 9.85 18.49 -30.00
N ASP A 416 10.18 18.93 -31.21
CA ASP A 416 9.71 20.22 -31.75
C ASP A 416 8.20 20.23 -32.05
N SER A 417 7.60 19.05 -32.29
CA SER A 417 6.19 18.88 -32.62
C SER A 417 5.75 17.42 -32.50
N LEU A 418 4.43 17.21 -32.46
CA LEU A 418 3.83 15.87 -32.49
C LEU A 418 4.22 15.09 -33.76
N ASP A 419 4.27 15.74 -34.92
CA ASP A 419 4.68 15.12 -36.19
C ASP A 419 6.15 14.66 -36.14
N ALA A 420 7.04 15.43 -35.50
CA ALA A 420 8.43 15.04 -35.33
C ALA A 420 8.57 13.81 -34.42
N ALA A 421 7.79 13.75 -33.33
CA ALA A 421 7.73 12.58 -32.47
C ALA A 421 7.18 11.35 -33.23
N LYS A 422 6.13 11.55 -34.03
CA LYS A 422 5.55 10.52 -34.89
C LYS A 422 6.57 9.97 -35.91
N GLU A 423 7.35 10.84 -36.55
CA GLU A 423 8.41 10.44 -37.49
C GLU A 423 9.52 9.62 -36.82
N ASP A 424 9.76 9.84 -35.52
CA ASP A 424 10.70 9.08 -34.69
C ASP A 424 10.08 7.81 -34.08
N GLY A 425 8.83 7.49 -34.43
CA GLY A 425 8.14 6.27 -33.98
C GLY A 425 7.57 6.35 -32.57
N VAL A 426 7.36 7.56 -32.02
CA VAL A 426 6.81 7.79 -30.69
C VAL A 426 5.28 7.82 -30.70
N ALA A 427 4.70 7.04 -29.79
CA ALA A 427 3.31 7.17 -29.36
C ALA A 427 3.22 7.80 -27.97
N PHE A 428 2.30 8.74 -27.80
CA PHE A 428 1.89 9.27 -26.51
C PHE A 428 0.65 8.53 -26.04
N VAL A 429 0.68 8.04 -24.79
CA VAL A 429 -0.40 7.31 -24.18
C VAL A 429 -0.82 8.05 -22.92
N PHE A 430 -2.03 8.61 -22.95
CA PHE A 430 -2.58 9.38 -21.85
C PHE A 430 -3.52 8.53 -21.01
N MET A 431 -3.14 8.31 -19.75
CA MET A 431 -3.82 7.38 -18.85
C MET A 431 -4.76 8.12 -17.89
N GLY A 432 -6.06 7.97 -18.09
CA GLY A 432 -7.08 8.41 -17.15
C GLY A 432 -7.33 7.39 -16.04
N HIS A 433 -8.13 7.76 -15.04
CA HIS A 433 -8.57 6.82 -14.01
C HIS A 433 -9.49 5.72 -14.58
N GLY A 434 -10.49 6.11 -15.37
CA GLY A 434 -11.61 5.22 -15.69
C GLY A 434 -12.74 5.39 -14.69
N THR A 435 -13.93 4.90 -15.02
CA THR A 435 -15.06 4.87 -14.08
C THR A 435 -16.12 3.87 -14.55
N SER A 436 -16.83 3.25 -13.61
CA SER A 436 -18.05 2.49 -13.90
C SER A 436 -19.27 3.40 -14.21
N HIS A 437 -19.17 4.70 -13.95
CA HIS A 437 -20.23 5.68 -14.22
C HIS A 437 -20.52 5.82 -15.71
N THR A 438 -21.71 6.29 -16.09
CA THR A 438 -22.06 6.53 -17.51
C THR A 438 -21.12 7.55 -18.17
N ALA A 439 -20.43 8.37 -17.37
CA ALA A 439 -19.45 9.33 -17.82
C ALA A 439 -18.17 8.72 -18.42
N LYS A 440 -17.96 7.41 -18.29
CA LYS A 440 -16.81 6.69 -18.88
C LYS A 440 -16.62 6.93 -20.38
N VAL A 441 -17.70 7.21 -21.10
CA VAL A 441 -17.66 7.58 -22.52
C VAL A 441 -16.76 8.79 -22.81
N THR A 442 -16.47 9.64 -21.80
CA THR A 442 -15.57 10.78 -21.97
C THR A 442 -14.17 10.37 -22.43
N TYR A 443 -13.69 9.18 -22.06
CA TYR A 443 -12.37 8.71 -22.48
C TYR A 443 -12.36 8.36 -23.97
N SER A 444 -13.44 7.74 -24.47
CA SER A 444 -13.66 7.53 -25.91
C SER A 444 -13.88 8.85 -26.66
N GLN A 445 -14.51 9.85 -26.03
CA GLN A 445 -14.66 11.21 -26.58
C GLN A 445 -13.31 11.92 -26.67
N MET A 446 -12.43 11.74 -25.68
CA MET A 446 -11.06 12.26 -25.74
C MET A 446 -10.28 11.60 -26.87
N GLN A 447 -10.37 10.28 -27.06
CA GLN A 447 -9.75 9.63 -28.22
C GLN A 447 -10.30 10.19 -29.54
N THR A 448 -11.64 10.33 -29.65
CA THR A 448 -12.28 10.93 -30.83
C THR A 448 -11.77 12.36 -31.08
N GLN A 449 -11.59 13.15 -30.02
CA GLN A 449 -11.05 14.49 -30.12
C GLN A 449 -9.60 14.50 -30.62
N MET A 450 -8.76 13.55 -30.18
CA MET A 450 -7.40 13.38 -30.70
C MET A 450 -7.42 13.04 -32.19
N ASP A 451 -8.31 12.12 -32.59
CA ASP A 451 -8.46 11.71 -33.98
C ASP A 451 -8.92 12.88 -34.88
N GLU A 452 -9.87 13.71 -34.42
CA GLU A 452 -10.32 14.91 -35.16
C GLU A 452 -9.23 15.99 -35.28
N LEU A 453 -8.31 16.06 -34.31
CA LEU A 453 -7.12 16.92 -34.36
C LEU A 453 -6.02 16.36 -35.26
N GLY A 454 -6.15 15.12 -35.74
CA GLY A 454 -5.16 14.42 -36.56
C GLY A 454 -3.97 13.89 -35.76
N TYR A 455 -4.15 13.65 -34.46
CA TYR A 455 -3.10 13.18 -33.55
C TYR A 455 -2.98 11.66 -33.60
N ASP A 456 -2.58 11.14 -34.77
CA ASP A 456 -2.53 9.70 -35.07
C ASP A 456 -1.58 8.88 -34.16
N ASN A 457 -0.72 9.54 -33.38
CA ASN A 457 0.20 8.92 -32.42
C ASN A 457 -0.16 9.23 -30.96
N VAL A 458 -1.42 9.56 -30.68
CA VAL A 458 -1.92 9.79 -29.33
C VAL A 458 -3.04 8.79 -29.02
N PHE A 459 -2.95 8.15 -27.86
CA PHE A 459 -3.87 7.11 -27.42
C PHE A 459 -4.38 7.40 -26.00
N ILE A 460 -5.67 7.14 -25.75
CA ILE A 460 -6.29 7.30 -24.44
C ILE A 460 -6.52 5.94 -23.79
N GLY A 461 -5.94 5.76 -22.60
CA GLY A 461 -6.06 4.59 -21.76
C GLY A 461 -6.73 4.90 -20.42
N THR A 462 -7.18 3.87 -19.70
CA THR A 462 -7.65 4.03 -18.32
C THR A 462 -7.18 2.93 -17.38
N VAL A 463 -6.92 3.26 -16.12
CA VAL A 463 -6.53 2.29 -15.08
C VAL A 463 -7.59 1.21 -14.92
N GLU A 464 -8.88 1.60 -14.81
CA GLU A 464 -9.98 0.64 -14.66
C GLU A 464 -10.28 -0.17 -15.93
N GLY A 465 -9.71 0.20 -17.09
CA GLY A 465 -10.02 -0.42 -18.38
C GLY A 465 -11.47 -0.21 -18.83
N GLU A 466 -12.09 0.88 -18.37
CA GLU A 466 -13.50 1.20 -18.63
C GLU A 466 -13.61 2.59 -19.25
N PRO A 467 -14.03 2.71 -20.52
CA PRO A 467 -14.55 1.66 -21.41
C PRO A 467 -13.52 0.60 -21.86
N GLU A 468 -13.97 -0.61 -22.20
CA GLU A 468 -13.13 -1.79 -22.54
C GLU A 468 -12.03 -1.47 -23.56
N GLU A 469 -12.29 -0.61 -24.55
CA GLU A 469 -11.29 -0.23 -25.54
C GLU A 469 -10.10 0.59 -25.00
N THR A 470 -10.17 1.02 -23.74
CA THR A 470 -9.15 1.80 -23.03
C THR A 470 -8.28 0.97 -22.09
N GLU A 471 -8.55 -0.33 -21.96
CA GLU A 471 -7.70 -1.23 -21.17
C GLU A 471 -6.28 -1.34 -21.75
N LEU A 472 -5.31 -1.61 -20.88
CA LEU A 472 -3.88 -1.67 -21.21
C LEU A 472 -3.57 -2.56 -22.43
N SER A 473 -4.10 -3.79 -22.48
CA SER A 473 -3.87 -4.72 -23.59
C SER A 473 -4.34 -4.17 -24.93
N ASN A 474 -5.51 -3.53 -24.96
CA ASN A 474 -6.07 -2.91 -26.16
C ASN A 474 -5.23 -1.71 -26.61
N ILE A 475 -4.70 -0.92 -25.67
CA ILE A 475 -3.82 0.21 -26.01
C ILE A 475 -2.48 -0.30 -26.56
N ILE A 476 -1.85 -1.29 -25.92
CA ILE A 476 -0.62 -1.91 -26.42
C ILE A 476 -0.82 -2.43 -27.86
N GLU A 477 -1.91 -3.16 -28.12
CA GLU A 477 -2.20 -3.67 -29.46
C GLU A 477 -2.38 -2.53 -30.47
N LYS A 478 -3.15 -1.50 -30.14
CA LYS A 478 -3.35 -0.32 -31.01
C LYS A 478 -2.04 0.39 -31.34
N VAL A 479 -1.18 0.64 -30.34
CA VAL A 479 0.11 1.31 -30.55
C VAL A 479 0.98 0.49 -31.51
N LYS A 480 1.04 -0.83 -31.31
CA LYS A 480 1.80 -1.76 -32.16
C LYS A 480 1.27 -1.84 -33.59
N GLU A 481 -0.04 -1.95 -33.76
CA GLU A 481 -0.66 -2.03 -35.09
C GLU A 481 -0.44 -0.75 -35.91
N ASN A 482 -0.31 0.40 -35.25
CA ASN A 482 0.04 1.67 -35.88
C ASN A 482 1.54 1.85 -36.13
N GLY A 483 2.38 0.89 -35.69
CA GLY A 483 3.81 0.82 -36.02
C GLY A 483 4.72 1.72 -35.19
N TYR A 484 4.25 2.20 -34.03
CA TYR A 484 5.06 2.96 -33.09
C TYR A 484 5.92 2.00 -32.23
N THR A 485 7.17 2.36 -32.01
CA THR A 485 8.13 1.53 -31.25
C THR A 485 8.62 2.20 -29.98
N LYS A 486 8.29 3.47 -29.74
CA LYS A 486 8.57 4.19 -28.50
C LYS A 486 7.27 4.66 -27.87
N VAL A 487 7.18 4.61 -26.55
CA VAL A 487 5.96 4.97 -25.82
C VAL A 487 6.27 5.97 -24.72
N ILE A 488 5.44 7.01 -24.63
CA ILE A 488 5.50 8.00 -23.57
C ILE A 488 4.18 7.98 -22.83
N LEU A 489 4.22 7.51 -21.57
CA LEU A 489 3.09 7.42 -20.67
C LEU A 489 2.95 8.73 -19.90
N ARG A 490 1.75 9.32 -19.88
CA ARG A 490 1.45 10.54 -19.11
C ARG A 490 0.04 10.48 -18.50
N PRO A 491 -0.18 11.00 -17.28
CA PRO A 491 -1.50 11.03 -16.68
C PRO A 491 -2.48 11.95 -17.43
N LEU A 492 -3.70 11.46 -17.68
CA LEU A 492 -4.89 12.26 -17.99
C LEU A 492 -5.71 12.44 -16.69
N MET A 493 -5.05 12.97 -15.66
CA MET A 493 -5.60 13.22 -14.33
C MET A 493 -5.14 14.60 -13.87
N VAL A 494 -5.94 15.27 -13.04
CA VAL A 494 -5.58 16.64 -12.58
C VAL A 494 -4.29 16.65 -11.78
N VAL A 495 -4.09 15.64 -10.95
CA VAL A 495 -2.89 15.42 -10.16
C VAL A 495 -2.13 14.20 -10.69
N ALA A 496 -0.81 14.22 -10.58
CA ALA A 496 0.02 13.01 -10.71
C ALA A 496 0.20 12.38 -9.31
N GLY A 497 -0.88 11.81 -8.79
CA GLY A 497 -0.92 11.14 -7.49
C GLY A 497 -0.59 9.65 -7.58
N ASP A 498 -1.23 8.85 -6.74
CA ASP A 498 -0.94 7.42 -6.56
C ASP A 498 -1.00 6.63 -7.88
N HIS A 499 -2.10 6.75 -8.64
CA HIS A 499 -2.26 6.08 -9.94
C HIS A 499 -1.17 6.45 -10.95
N ALA A 500 -0.66 7.68 -10.94
CA ALA A 500 0.42 8.07 -11.85
C ALA A 500 1.75 7.43 -11.44
N ASN A 501 2.01 7.29 -10.13
CA ASN A 501 3.28 6.80 -9.60
C ASN A 501 3.32 5.26 -9.51
N ASN A 502 2.18 4.60 -9.31
CA ASN A 502 2.10 3.14 -9.15
C ASN A 502 1.52 2.48 -10.40
N ASP A 503 0.25 2.74 -10.71
CA ASP A 503 -0.43 2.04 -11.81
C ASP A 503 0.15 2.42 -13.17
N MET A 504 0.63 3.65 -13.36
CA MET A 504 1.24 4.05 -14.63
C MET A 504 2.73 3.67 -14.71
N ALA A 505 3.49 4.06 -13.69
CA ALA A 505 4.95 4.13 -13.74
C ALA A 505 5.66 3.31 -12.66
N GLY A 506 4.90 2.59 -11.84
CA GLY A 506 5.45 1.71 -10.81
C GLY A 506 6.19 0.52 -11.41
N ASP A 507 6.97 -0.14 -10.57
CA ASP A 507 7.76 -1.32 -10.96
C ASP A 507 6.99 -2.64 -10.75
N ASP A 508 5.75 -2.58 -10.27
CA ASP A 508 4.87 -3.75 -10.16
C ASP A 508 4.50 -4.30 -11.54
N ASP A 509 4.36 -5.64 -11.64
CA ASP A 509 4.05 -6.35 -12.89
C ASP A 509 2.75 -5.86 -13.55
N ASP A 510 1.81 -5.35 -12.77
CA ASP A 510 0.49 -4.89 -13.23
C ASP A 510 0.50 -3.39 -13.61
N SER A 511 1.62 -2.67 -13.48
CA SER A 511 1.73 -1.28 -13.93
C SER A 511 1.69 -1.17 -15.47
N TRP A 512 1.28 -0.02 -16.00
CA TRP A 512 1.27 0.25 -17.43
C TRP A 512 2.67 0.15 -18.01
N LYS A 513 3.66 0.78 -17.37
CA LYS A 513 5.07 0.68 -17.74
C LYS A 513 5.49 -0.79 -17.85
N SER A 514 5.27 -1.60 -16.82
CA SER A 514 5.62 -3.03 -16.81
C SER A 514 4.88 -3.80 -17.90
N GLY A 515 3.60 -3.51 -18.14
CA GLY A 515 2.83 -4.15 -19.22
C GLY A 515 3.35 -3.83 -20.62
N PHE A 516 3.73 -2.59 -20.89
CA PHE A 516 4.40 -2.21 -22.15
C PHE A 516 5.77 -2.88 -22.28
N GLU A 517 6.57 -2.95 -21.21
CA GLU A 517 7.87 -3.62 -21.20
C GLU A 517 7.75 -5.13 -21.45
N ALA A 518 6.78 -5.78 -20.80
CA ALA A 518 6.54 -7.22 -20.86
C ALA A 518 6.08 -7.69 -22.25
N ASP A 519 5.41 -6.85 -23.04
CA ASP A 519 5.04 -7.17 -24.42
C ASP A 519 6.27 -7.35 -25.33
N GLY A 520 7.36 -6.61 -25.05
CA GLY A 520 8.64 -6.74 -25.75
C GLY A 520 8.67 -6.22 -27.18
N SER A 521 7.64 -5.49 -27.62
CA SER A 521 7.59 -4.86 -28.96
C SER A 521 8.11 -3.43 -29.03
N PHE A 522 8.39 -2.80 -27.88
CA PHE A 522 8.79 -1.40 -27.79
C PHE A 522 10.28 -1.27 -27.45
N ASP A 523 10.96 -0.35 -28.13
CA ASP A 523 12.38 -0.05 -27.96
C ASP A 523 12.62 0.81 -26.71
N GLU A 524 11.68 1.69 -26.37
CA GLU A 524 11.80 2.70 -25.32
C GLU A 524 10.43 3.01 -24.72
N ILE A 525 10.36 3.04 -23.39
CA ILE A 525 9.16 3.38 -22.62
C ILE A 525 9.58 4.43 -21.59
N ASP A 526 8.95 5.59 -21.64
CA ASP A 526 9.20 6.71 -20.72
C ASP A 526 7.91 7.13 -20.01
N CYS A 527 8.04 7.64 -18.79
CA CYS A 527 6.92 8.04 -17.94
C CYS A 527 7.06 9.49 -17.51
N GLN A 528 6.08 10.31 -17.86
CA GLN A 528 5.99 11.71 -17.44
C GLN A 528 5.04 11.85 -16.26
N ILE A 529 5.59 11.94 -15.04
CA ILE A 529 4.81 12.07 -13.80
C ILE A 529 4.40 13.54 -13.59
N ALA A 530 3.42 13.99 -14.36
CA ALA A 530 2.94 15.37 -14.32
C ALA A 530 1.43 15.46 -14.55
N GLY A 531 0.71 16.06 -13.60
CA GLY A 531 -0.74 16.24 -13.65
C GLY A 531 -1.18 17.34 -14.62
N LEU A 532 -2.45 17.30 -15.04
CA LEU A 532 -3.05 18.33 -15.88
C LEU A 532 -3.10 19.70 -15.18
N GLY A 533 -3.26 19.72 -13.85
CA GLY A 533 -3.37 20.96 -13.08
C GLY A 533 -2.11 21.83 -13.12
N GLY A 534 -0.94 21.24 -13.40
CA GLY A 534 0.32 21.95 -13.59
C GLY A 534 0.49 22.59 -14.97
N ILE A 535 -0.44 22.39 -15.91
CA ILE A 535 -0.37 22.95 -17.27
C ILE A 535 -1.09 24.32 -17.29
N GLU A 536 -0.39 25.39 -17.68
CA GLU A 536 -0.95 26.76 -17.67
C GLU A 536 -2.24 26.89 -18.49
N ASP A 537 -2.31 26.24 -19.66
CA ASP A 537 -3.52 26.27 -20.51
C ASP A 537 -4.71 25.53 -19.87
N VAL A 538 -4.46 24.52 -19.04
CA VAL A 538 -5.50 23.84 -18.25
C VAL A 538 -5.96 24.72 -17.09
N GLN A 539 -5.03 25.36 -16.37
CA GLN A 539 -5.36 26.32 -15.31
C GLN A 539 -6.22 27.46 -15.85
N LYS A 540 -5.89 27.96 -17.04
CA LYS A 540 -6.66 29.00 -17.73
C LYS A 540 -8.09 28.54 -18.04
N LEU A 541 -8.29 27.29 -18.43
CA LEU A 541 -9.63 26.75 -18.67
C LEU A 541 -10.48 26.75 -17.39
N TYR A 542 -9.91 26.34 -16.25
CA TYR A 542 -10.59 26.45 -14.96
C TYR A 542 -10.92 27.89 -14.57
N VAL A 543 -10.02 28.83 -14.83
CA VAL A 543 -10.28 30.27 -14.64
C VAL A 543 -11.47 30.71 -15.50
N GLU A 544 -11.54 30.30 -16.76
CA GLU A 544 -12.63 30.63 -17.68
C GLU A 544 -13.97 30.03 -17.22
N HIS A 545 -14.00 28.77 -16.78
CA HIS A 545 -15.18 28.11 -16.22
C HIS A 545 -15.67 28.80 -14.95
N THR A 546 -14.77 29.14 -14.02
CA THR A 546 -15.09 29.91 -12.81
C THR A 546 -15.69 31.27 -13.16
N GLY A 547 -15.08 31.98 -14.12
CA GLY A 547 -15.54 33.29 -14.58
C GLY A 547 -16.92 33.28 -15.23
N ALA A 548 -17.27 32.19 -15.91
CA ALA A 548 -18.57 32.06 -16.58
C ALA A 548 -19.75 32.06 -15.60
N VAL A 549 -19.51 31.73 -14.32
CA VAL A 549 -20.56 31.62 -13.29
C VAL A 549 -20.52 32.73 -12.24
N ILE A 550 -19.44 33.51 -12.18
CA ILE A 550 -19.36 34.74 -11.36
C ILE A 550 -20.31 35.81 -11.93
N LYS A 551 -21.16 36.39 -11.08
CA LYS A 551 -22.23 37.34 -11.46
C LYS A 551 -21.96 38.77 -11.05
#